data_AF-A0A2A9FMG9-F1
#
_entry.id   AF-A0A2A9FMG9-F1
#
_cell.length_a   1.000
_cell.length_b   1.000
_cell.length_c   1.000
_cell.angle_alpha   90.00
_cell.angle_beta   90.00
_cell.angle_gamma   90.00
#
_symmetry.space_group_name_H-M   'P 1'
#
loop_
_entity.id
_entity.type
_entity.pdbx_description
1 polymer ?
#
loop_
_entity_poly.entity_id
_entity_poly.type
_entity_poly.pdbx_seq_one_letter_code
_entity_poly.pdbx_strand_id
1 'polypeptide(L)'
;MTLYLNLAELISSRIEQGLYGLGERLPSVRALSHEHGVSLTTVQQAYRVLECSGLAIPRARSGYFVPADRRVAPLPQMDRPILRPVNISQWDMVRELVRFDQSASIVQLGCGMPDITAPTLKPLLTTMARISRRSDNASLQYNHIQGVLALREQIARLSIDSGCRLTPADIIVTSGCQEALSTAIRAVCVPGDIVAIASPSYLRIPDQGCH
;
A
#
# COMPACT_ATOMS: atom_id res chain seq x y z
N MET A 1 -6.35 6.93 -17.38
CA MET A 1 -4.89 7.18 -17.28
C MET A 1 -4.54 8.42 -18.10
N THR A 2 -3.60 9.24 -17.65
CA THR A 2 -3.19 10.47 -18.33
C THR A 2 -2.28 10.17 -19.53
N LEU A 3 -2.35 10.99 -20.59
CA LEU A 3 -1.64 10.78 -21.86
C LEU A 3 -0.12 10.61 -21.71
N TYR A 4 0.51 11.31 -20.76
CA TYR A 4 1.95 11.20 -20.53
C TYR A 4 2.35 9.88 -19.85
N LEU A 5 1.46 9.28 -19.02
CA LEU A 5 1.73 7.99 -18.38
C LEU A 5 1.69 6.85 -19.41
N ASN A 6 0.71 6.88 -20.31
CA ASN A 6 0.64 5.90 -21.40
C ASN A 6 1.89 5.95 -22.29
N LEU A 7 2.39 7.16 -22.56
CA LEU A 7 3.61 7.35 -23.35
C LEU A 7 4.86 6.86 -22.59
N ALA A 8 4.93 7.12 -21.28
CA ALA A 8 6.02 6.60 -20.44
C ALA A 8 6.02 5.07 -20.41
N GLU A 9 4.87 4.42 -20.17
CA GLU A 9 4.74 2.96 -20.19
C GLU A 9 5.14 2.35 -21.52
N LEU A 10 4.72 2.96 -22.64
CA LEU A 10 5.09 2.50 -23.97
C LEU A 10 6.60 2.52 -24.19
N ILE A 11 7.29 3.60 -23.78
CA ILE A 11 8.75 3.68 -23.89
C ILE A 11 9.41 2.70 -22.92
N SER A 12 8.92 2.58 -21.69
CA SER A 12 9.41 1.61 -20.71
C SER A 12 9.38 0.18 -21.26
N SER A 13 8.25 -0.21 -21.85
CA SER A 13 8.08 -1.52 -22.49
C SER A 13 9.08 -1.73 -23.63
N ARG A 14 9.31 -0.72 -24.48
CA ARG A 14 10.32 -0.80 -25.55
C ARG A 14 11.73 -1.00 -25.00
N ILE A 15 12.10 -0.30 -23.93
CA ILE A 15 13.40 -0.47 -23.26
C ILE A 15 13.52 -1.89 -22.67
N GLU A 16 12.47 -2.39 -22.03
CA GLU A 16 12.46 -3.74 -21.43
C GLU A 16 12.50 -4.86 -22.46
N GLN A 17 11.86 -4.67 -23.62
CA GLN A 17 11.92 -5.58 -24.76
C GLN A 17 13.27 -5.52 -25.50
N GLY A 18 14.18 -4.63 -25.09
CA GLY A 18 15.50 -4.48 -25.71
C GLY A 18 15.51 -3.72 -27.04
N LEU A 19 14.43 -3.01 -27.39
CA LEU A 19 14.39 -2.13 -28.57
C LEU A 19 15.32 -0.91 -28.42
N TYR A 20 15.61 -0.51 -27.17
CA TYR A 20 16.64 0.46 -26.85
C TYR A 20 17.64 -0.20 -25.90
N GLY A 21 18.86 -0.40 -26.38
CA GLY A 21 19.94 -1.01 -25.62
C GLY A 21 20.45 -0.11 -24.49
N LEU A 22 21.21 -0.71 -23.58
CA LEU A 22 21.90 0.02 -22.52
C LEU A 22 22.89 1.03 -23.12
N GLY A 23 22.82 2.29 -22.67
CA GLY A 23 23.64 3.37 -23.22
C GLY A 23 23.15 3.93 -24.56
N GLU A 24 22.07 3.40 -25.14
CA GLU A 24 21.52 3.88 -26.41
C GLU A 24 20.75 5.19 -26.24
N ARG A 25 20.72 5.99 -27.30
CA ARG A 25 20.02 7.27 -27.33
C ARG A 25 18.53 7.08 -27.57
N LEU A 26 17.70 7.61 -26.68
CA LEU A 26 16.25 7.63 -26.84
C LEU A 26 15.79 8.70 -27.87
N PRO A 27 14.58 8.56 -28.44
CA PRO A 27 14.04 9.52 -29.40
C PRO A 27 14.00 10.94 -28.82
N SER A 28 14.30 11.95 -29.63
CA SER A 28 14.20 13.33 -29.15
C SER A 28 12.74 13.70 -28.79
N VAL A 29 12.57 14.65 -27.86
CA VAL A 29 11.25 15.18 -27.45
C VAL A 29 10.40 15.57 -28.67
N ARG A 30 11.02 16.16 -29.70
CA ARG A 30 10.34 16.59 -30.93
C ARG A 30 9.93 15.42 -31.82
N ALA A 31 10.80 14.42 -31.95
CA ALA A 31 10.51 13.23 -32.76
C ALA A 31 9.33 12.45 -32.16
N LEU A 32 9.34 12.25 -30.84
CA LEU A 32 8.28 11.53 -30.14
C LEU A 32 6.95 12.30 -30.12
N SER A 33 7.01 13.63 -30.05
CA SER A 33 5.84 14.51 -30.17
C SER A 33 5.17 14.37 -31.55
N HIS A 34 5.97 14.33 -32.62
CA HIS A 34 5.46 14.17 -33.99
C HIS A 34 4.94 12.74 -34.24
N GLU A 35 5.64 11.71 -33.77
CA GLU A 35 5.26 10.30 -33.94
C GLU A 35 3.93 9.98 -33.26
N HIS A 36 3.73 10.46 -32.04
CA HIS A 36 2.55 10.15 -31.23
C HIS A 36 1.48 11.25 -31.23
N GLY A 37 1.67 12.34 -31.97
CA GLY A 37 0.72 13.45 -32.07
C GLY A 37 0.43 14.15 -30.73
N VAL A 38 1.37 14.11 -29.78
CA VAL A 38 1.22 14.69 -28.44
C VAL A 38 2.01 15.98 -28.28
N SER A 39 1.60 16.84 -27.35
CA SER A 39 2.31 18.09 -27.08
C SER A 39 3.72 17.85 -26.51
N LEU A 40 4.65 18.79 -26.76
CA LEU A 40 6.03 18.72 -26.25
C LEU A 40 6.08 18.62 -24.72
N THR A 41 5.16 19.29 -24.01
CA THR A 41 5.07 19.25 -22.54
C THR A 41 4.64 17.87 -22.04
N THR A 42 3.73 17.18 -22.75
CA THR A 42 3.35 15.79 -22.47
C THR A 42 4.55 14.85 -22.61
N VAL A 43 5.37 15.03 -23.65
CA VAL A 43 6.58 14.22 -23.86
C VAL A 43 7.64 14.49 -22.79
N GLN A 44 7.85 15.75 -22.42
CA GLN A 44 8.75 16.13 -21.33
C GLN A 44 8.31 15.51 -20.00
N GLN A 45 7.01 15.48 -19.73
CA GLN A 45 6.47 14.87 -18.53
C GLN A 45 6.61 13.35 -18.53
N ALA A 46 6.44 12.70 -19.69
CA ALA A 46 6.73 11.27 -19.84
C ALA A 46 8.22 10.97 -19.60
N TYR A 47 9.14 11.78 -20.15
CA TYR A 47 10.57 11.62 -19.89
C TYR A 47 10.94 11.84 -18.43
N ARG A 48 10.29 12.78 -17.75
CA ARG A 48 10.50 12.98 -16.31
C ARG A 48 10.07 11.77 -15.49
N VAL A 49 8.98 11.08 -15.89
CA VAL A 49 8.57 9.82 -15.27
C VAL A 49 9.64 8.75 -15.49
N LEU A 50 10.17 8.64 -16.72
CA LEU A 50 11.26 7.70 -17.06
C LEU A 50 12.57 8.01 -16.31
N GLU A 51 12.88 9.28 -16.05
CA GLU A 51 13.99 9.69 -15.19
C GLU A 51 13.77 9.25 -13.74
N CYS A 52 12.59 9.52 -13.18
CA CYS A 52 12.25 9.12 -11.82
C CYS A 52 12.27 7.60 -11.62
N SER A 53 11.95 6.82 -12.66
CA SER A 53 12.02 5.35 -12.62
C SER A 53 13.40 4.79 -13.00
N GLY A 54 14.40 5.65 -13.27
CA GLY A 54 15.75 5.23 -13.64
C GLY A 54 15.87 4.55 -15.01
N LEU A 55 14.92 4.81 -15.92
CA LEU A 55 14.89 4.26 -17.28
C LEU A 55 15.55 5.17 -18.31
N ALA A 56 15.65 6.47 -18.02
CA ALA A 56 16.30 7.46 -18.87
C ALA A 56 17.18 8.41 -18.05
N ILE A 57 18.31 8.82 -18.61
CA ILE A 57 19.21 9.81 -18.03
C ILE A 57 19.38 10.97 -19.02
N PRO A 58 19.22 12.23 -18.58
CA PRO A 58 19.50 13.38 -19.40
C PRO A 58 21.01 13.57 -19.55
N ARG A 59 21.50 13.67 -20.79
CA ARG A 59 22.86 14.13 -21.09
C ARG A 59 22.81 15.52 -21.71
N ALA A 60 23.53 16.47 -21.10
CA ALA A 60 23.61 17.85 -21.57
C ALA A 60 23.97 17.89 -23.07
N ARG A 61 23.17 18.65 -23.84
CA ARG A 61 23.27 18.83 -25.31
C ARG A 61 23.13 17.57 -26.17
N SER A 62 22.91 16.39 -25.59
CA SER A 62 22.91 15.12 -26.32
C SER A 62 21.57 14.37 -26.28
N GLY A 63 20.64 14.80 -25.41
CA GLY A 63 19.30 14.22 -25.29
C GLY A 63 19.20 13.20 -24.15
N TYR A 64 18.27 12.26 -24.29
CA TYR A 64 18.00 11.22 -23.30
C TYR A 64 18.67 9.90 -23.69
N PHE A 65 19.24 9.19 -22.72
CA PHE A 65 19.91 7.92 -22.93
C PHE A 65 19.41 6.88 -21.92
N VAL A 66 19.40 5.61 -22.31
CA VAL A 66 19.18 4.51 -21.38
C VAL A 66 20.44 4.34 -20.51
N PRO A 67 20.34 4.25 -19.18
CA PRO A 67 21.49 4.03 -18.31
C PRO A 67 22.30 2.79 -18.72
N ALA A 68 23.61 2.94 -18.91
CA ALA A 68 24.50 1.82 -19.23
C ALA A 68 24.67 0.85 -18.05
N ASP A 69 24.65 1.39 -16.83
CA ASP A 69 24.84 0.62 -15.58
C ASP A 69 23.53 0.09 -14.99
N ARG A 70 22.50 -0.09 -15.82
CA ARG A 70 21.22 -0.67 -15.37
C ARG A 70 21.42 -2.13 -15.00
N ARG A 71 21.80 -2.36 -13.76
CA ARG A 71 21.74 -3.68 -13.12
C ARG A 71 20.30 -3.90 -12.71
N VAL A 72 19.59 -4.73 -13.47
CA VAL A 72 18.39 -5.36 -12.94
C VAL A 72 18.87 -6.19 -11.75
N ALA A 73 18.56 -5.75 -10.53
CA ALA A 73 18.87 -6.54 -9.35
C ALA A 73 18.27 -7.93 -9.59
N PRO A 74 19.03 -9.02 -9.44
CA PRO A 74 18.44 -10.34 -9.55
C PRO A 74 17.27 -10.39 -8.57
N LEU A 75 16.10 -10.78 -9.07
CA LEU A 75 14.97 -11.03 -8.19
C LEU A 75 15.46 -12.01 -7.12
N PRO A 76 15.22 -11.73 -5.82
CA PRO A 76 15.61 -12.67 -4.78
C PRO A 76 14.99 -14.02 -5.13
N GLN A 77 15.82 -15.07 -5.12
CA GLN A 77 15.31 -16.42 -5.35
C GLN A 77 14.24 -16.68 -4.29
N MET A 78 13.03 -16.97 -4.74
CA MET A 78 11.97 -17.40 -3.84
C MET A 78 12.39 -18.75 -3.27
N ASP A 79 12.78 -18.75 -1.99
CA ASP A 79 12.91 -19.99 -1.24
C ASP A 79 11.59 -20.77 -1.31
N ARG A 80 11.69 -22.09 -1.46
CA ARG A 80 10.54 -23.01 -1.30
C ARG A 80 10.60 -23.57 0.11
N PRO A 81 10.11 -22.84 1.14
CA PRO A 81 10.13 -23.35 2.49
C PRO A 81 9.32 -24.64 2.55
N ILE A 82 9.85 -25.63 3.26
CA ILE A 82 9.11 -26.84 3.57
C ILE A 82 7.94 -26.43 4.47
N LEU A 83 6.72 -26.47 3.93
CA LEU A 83 5.49 -26.18 4.67
C LEU A 83 5.16 -27.36 5.61
N ARG A 84 5.86 -27.42 6.74
CA ARG A 84 5.47 -28.28 7.86
C ARG A 84 4.65 -27.45 8.86
N PRO A 85 3.59 -28.01 9.44
CA PRO A 85 2.93 -27.40 10.59
C PRO A 85 3.97 -27.21 11.70
N VAL A 86 4.28 -25.97 12.03
CA VAL A 86 5.14 -25.62 13.16
C VAL A 86 4.25 -25.02 14.22
N ASN A 87 4.32 -25.55 15.43
CA ASN A 87 3.61 -25.00 16.57
C ASN A 87 4.25 -23.65 16.95
N ILE A 88 3.49 -22.55 16.89
CA ILE A 88 4.02 -21.19 17.05
C ILE A 88 4.17 -20.91 18.56
N SER A 89 5.23 -21.45 19.17
CA SER A 89 5.52 -21.28 20.59
C SER A 89 6.29 -19.97 20.91
N GLN A 90 6.63 -19.16 19.91
CA GLN A 90 7.58 -18.04 20.06
C GLN A 90 6.92 -16.69 20.42
N TRP A 91 5.66 -16.70 20.88
CA TRP A 91 4.93 -15.49 21.28
C TRP A 91 5.68 -14.67 22.34
N ASP A 92 6.49 -15.30 23.18
CA ASP A 92 7.26 -14.63 24.23
C ASP A 92 8.30 -13.67 23.66
N MET A 93 9.05 -14.10 22.65
CA MET A 93 10.05 -13.25 21.97
C MET A 93 9.40 -12.10 21.21
N VAL A 94 8.22 -12.32 20.62
CA VAL A 94 7.45 -11.27 19.95
C VAL A 94 6.95 -10.23 20.95
N ARG A 95 6.48 -10.68 22.12
CA ARG A 95 6.05 -9.78 23.20
C ARG A 95 7.21 -8.96 23.74
N GLU A 96 8.41 -9.51 23.85
CA GLU A 96 9.61 -8.74 24.21
C GLU A 96 9.95 -7.68 23.16
N LEU A 97 9.83 -8.01 21.86
CA LEU A 97 10.03 -7.07 20.76
C LEU A 97 9.01 -5.91 20.71
N VAL A 98 7.81 -6.12 21.23
CA VAL A 98 6.75 -5.09 21.32
C VAL A 98 6.87 -4.25 22.61
N ARG A 99 7.57 -4.76 23.63
CA ARG A 99 7.75 -4.09 24.93
C ARG A 99 8.87 -3.05 24.96
N PHE A 100 9.54 -2.78 23.84
CA PHE A 100 10.66 -1.84 23.82
C PHE A 100 10.25 -0.44 24.25
N ASP A 101 11.05 0.11 25.16
CA ASP A 101 10.85 1.39 25.83
C ASP A 101 10.85 2.53 24.81
N GLN A 102 9.84 3.41 24.90
CA GLN A 102 9.73 4.62 24.08
C GLN A 102 10.69 5.70 24.60
N SER A 103 11.96 5.33 24.79
CA SER A 103 12.99 6.29 25.14
C SER A 103 13.15 7.30 24.01
N ALA A 104 13.10 8.59 24.34
CA ALA A 104 13.18 9.69 23.38
C ALA A 104 14.51 9.74 22.59
N SER A 105 15.49 8.91 22.97
CA SER A 105 16.81 8.81 22.33
C SER A 105 16.90 7.77 21.21
N ILE A 106 15.84 6.98 20.94
CA ILE A 106 15.86 5.91 19.95
C ILE A 106 14.85 6.20 18.82
N VAL A 107 15.33 6.13 17.57
CA VAL A 107 14.46 6.19 16.38
C VAL A 107 13.96 4.79 16.05
N GLN A 108 12.65 4.57 16.16
CA GLN A 108 12.05 3.26 15.97
C GLN A 108 11.77 2.98 14.49
N LEU A 109 12.56 2.10 13.87
CA LEU A 109 12.36 1.61 12.50
C LEU A 109 11.63 0.26 12.43
N GLY A 110 11.44 -0.41 13.58
CA GLY A 110 10.87 -1.76 13.65
C GLY A 110 9.35 -1.83 13.79
N CYS A 111 8.67 -0.70 14.03
CA CYS A 111 7.23 -0.66 14.28
C CYS A 111 6.55 0.36 13.36
N GLY A 112 5.48 -0.05 12.67
CA GLY A 112 4.65 0.83 11.84
C GLY A 112 3.70 1.71 12.67
N MET A 113 4.22 2.41 13.69
CA MET A 113 3.41 3.31 14.50
C MET A 113 3.18 4.63 13.75
N PRO A 114 1.94 5.14 13.70
CA PRO A 114 1.69 6.43 13.09
C PRO A 114 2.34 7.57 13.89
N ASP A 115 2.73 8.65 13.22
CA ASP A 115 3.18 9.87 13.88
C ASP A 115 2.01 10.56 14.59
N ILE A 116 2.00 10.48 15.92
CA ILE A 116 0.98 11.09 16.79
C ILE A 116 1.25 12.57 17.09
N THR A 117 2.36 13.12 16.63
CA THR A 117 2.74 14.53 16.83
C THR A 117 2.45 15.41 15.61
N ALA A 118 2.04 14.78 14.50
CA ALA A 118 1.77 15.46 13.24
C ALA A 118 0.72 16.59 13.38
N PRO A 119 0.95 17.78 12.79
CA PRO A 119 -0.01 18.88 12.81
C PRO A 119 -1.38 18.53 12.22
N THR A 120 -1.44 17.54 11.34
CA THR A 120 -2.65 17.00 10.71
C THR A 120 -3.59 16.32 11.71
N LEU A 121 -3.13 16.02 12.93
CA LEU A 121 -3.96 15.46 13.99
C LEU A 121 -4.84 16.53 14.67
N LYS A 122 -4.43 17.80 14.66
CA LYS A 122 -5.17 18.89 15.33
C LYS A 122 -6.61 19.06 14.82
N PRO A 123 -6.89 19.06 13.50
CA PRO A 123 -8.25 19.11 12.98
C PRO A 123 -9.12 17.92 13.41
N LEU A 124 -8.53 16.72 13.48
CA LEU A 124 -9.22 15.51 13.94
C LEU A 124 -9.64 15.65 15.40
N LEU A 125 -8.70 15.98 16.29
CA LEU A 125 -8.95 16.19 17.72
C LEU A 125 -10.00 17.28 17.97
N THR A 126 -9.93 18.38 17.22
CA THR A 126 -10.90 19.48 17.30
C THR A 126 -12.30 19.03 16.92
N THR A 127 -12.41 18.19 15.89
CA THR A 127 -13.69 17.65 15.42
C THR A 127 -14.26 16.63 16.39
N MET A 128 -13.43 15.72 16.93
CA MET A 128 -13.83 14.79 17.99
C MET A 128 -14.36 15.54 19.22
N ALA A 129 -13.67 16.58 19.68
CA ALA A 129 -14.09 17.39 20.81
C ALA A 129 -15.41 18.14 20.53
N ARG A 130 -15.62 18.60 19.29
CA ARG A 130 -16.88 19.24 18.88
C ARG A 130 -18.05 18.26 18.89
N ILE A 131 -17.85 17.05 18.37
CA ILE A 131 -18.88 16.00 18.34
C ILE A 131 -19.24 15.61 19.78
N SER A 132 -18.24 15.33 20.62
CA SER A 132 -18.44 14.97 22.02
C SER A 132 -19.25 16.00 22.81
N ARG A 133 -19.07 17.30 22.56
CA ARG A 133 -19.86 18.37 23.20
C ARG A 133 -21.30 18.49 22.71
N ARG A 134 -21.61 17.97 21.51
CA ARG A 134 -22.95 18.05 20.87
C ARG A 134 -23.69 16.73 20.90
N SER A 135 -23.01 15.65 21.26
CA SER A 135 -23.56 14.31 21.37
C SER A 135 -24.69 14.26 22.39
N ASP A 136 -25.89 13.94 21.91
CA ASP A 136 -27.04 13.62 22.77
C ASP A 136 -26.86 12.23 23.40
N ASN A 137 -27.55 11.94 24.50
CA ASN A 137 -27.46 10.66 25.23
C ASN A 137 -27.79 9.45 24.33
N ALA A 138 -28.60 9.64 23.29
CA ALA A 138 -28.87 8.61 22.27
C ALA A 138 -27.61 8.14 21.53
N SER A 139 -26.58 8.98 21.40
CA SER A 139 -25.31 8.62 20.75
C SER A 139 -24.39 7.75 21.61
N LEU A 140 -24.70 7.59 22.91
CA LEU A 140 -23.99 6.74 23.85
C LEU A 140 -24.59 5.33 23.95
N GLN A 141 -25.71 5.07 23.28
CA GLN A 141 -26.34 3.76 23.26
C GLN A 141 -25.58 2.78 22.35
N TYR A 142 -25.81 1.49 22.57
CA TYR A 142 -25.32 0.47 21.65
C TYR A 142 -25.88 0.71 20.25
N ASN A 143 -24.98 0.77 19.28
CA ASN A 143 -25.32 0.93 17.89
C ASN A 143 -25.65 -0.42 17.24
N HIS A 144 -26.06 -0.37 15.97
CA HIS A 144 -26.25 -1.56 15.15
C HIS A 144 -25.02 -2.49 15.21
N ILE A 145 -25.23 -3.81 15.15
CA ILE A 145 -24.16 -4.82 15.22
C ILE A 145 -23.07 -4.67 14.14
N GLN A 146 -23.42 -4.04 13.01
CA GLN A 146 -22.50 -3.75 11.91
C GLN A 146 -21.76 -2.41 12.08
N GLY A 147 -22.11 -1.62 13.09
CA GLY A 147 -21.63 -0.26 13.31
C GLY A 147 -22.58 0.83 12.81
N VAL A 148 -22.21 2.07 13.10
CA VAL A 148 -22.98 3.28 12.77
C VAL A 148 -23.11 3.45 11.26
N LEU A 149 -24.34 3.64 10.76
CA LEU A 149 -24.61 3.78 9.33
C LEU A 149 -23.82 4.93 8.68
N ALA A 150 -23.82 6.11 9.31
CA ALA A 150 -23.09 7.28 8.81
C ALA A 150 -21.59 7.00 8.62
N LEU A 151 -20.97 6.20 9.50
CA LEU A 151 -19.58 5.79 9.35
C LEU A 151 -19.41 4.83 8.17
N ARG A 152 -20.27 3.81 8.06
CA ARG A 152 -20.22 2.83 6.96
C ARG A 152 -20.37 3.48 5.60
N GLU A 153 -21.23 4.49 5.46
CA GLU A 153 -21.33 5.25 4.21
C GLU A 153 -20.06 6.01 3.85
N GLN A 154 -19.36 6.61 4.83
CA GLN A 154 -18.08 7.27 4.56
C GLN A 154 -16.99 6.27 4.17
N ILE A 155 -16.96 5.10 4.82
CA ILE A 155 -16.02 4.02 4.45
C ILE A 155 -16.31 3.54 3.02
N ALA A 156 -17.57 3.31 2.65
CA ALA A 156 -17.96 2.94 1.29
C ALA A 156 -17.56 4.00 0.25
N ARG A 157 -17.65 5.29 0.60
CA ARG A 157 -17.17 6.38 -0.26
C ARG A 157 -15.65 6.33 -0.44
N LEU A 158 -14.89 6.18 0.65
CA LEU A 158 -13.42 6.09 0.61
C LEU A 158 -12.92 4.85 -0.13
N SER A 159 -13.67 3.74 -0.11
CA SER A 159 -13.24 2.50 -0.78
C SER A 159 -13.20 2.64 -2.31
N ILE A 160 -13.91 3.60 -2.89
CA ILE A 160 -13.92 3.88 -4.33
C ILE A 160 -12.52 4.27 -4.81
N ASP A 161 -11.81 5.08 -4.03
CA ASP A 161 -10.45 5.52 -4.36
C ASP A 161 -9.46 4.35 -4.35
N SER A 162 -9.74 3.31 -3.55
CA SER A 162 -8.99 2.04 -3.52
C SER A 162 -9.44 1.04 -4.58
N GLY A 163 -10.37 1.41 -5.48
CA GLY A 163 -10.90 0.55 -6.54
C GLY A 163 -12.01 -0.41 -6.11
N CYS A 164 -12.50 -0.31 -4.87
CA CYS A 164 -13.54 -1.18 -4.33
C CYS A 164 -14.92 -0.52 -4.41
N ARG A 165 -15.90 -1.24 -4.97
CA ARG A 165 -17.32 -0.83 -5.00
C ARG A 165 -18.10 -1.58 -3.91
N LEU A 166 -18.19 -0.99 -2.73
CA LEU A 166 -18.89 -1.57 -1.57
C LEU A 166 -20.11 -0.72 -1.24
N THR A 167 -21.18 -1.36 -0.79
CA THR A 167 -22.33 -0.67 -0.19
C THR A 167 -22.19 -0.62 1.34
N PRO A 168 -22.89 0.28 2.04
CA PRO A 168 -22.88 0.29 3.50
C PRO A 168 -23.34 -1.05 4.12
N ALA A 169 -24.16 -1.83 3.41
CA ALA A 169 -24.62 -3.14 3.84
C ALA A 169 -23.52 -4.21 3.83
N ASP A 170 -22.48 -4.03 2.99
CA ASP A 170 -21.34 -4.94 2.86
C ASP A 170 -20.25 -4.69 3.93
N ILE A 171 -20.43 -3.67 4.78
CA ILE A 171 -19.41 -3.20 5.72
C ILE A 171 -19.82 -3.53 7.15
N ILE A 172 -18.91 -4.18 7.88
CA ILE A 172 -18.98 -4.41 9.32
C ILE A 172 -17.83 -3.64 9.98
N VAL A 173 -18.16 -2.75 10.91
CA VAL A 173 -17.17 -1.99 11.68
C VAL A 173 -16.75 -2.79 12.90
N THR A 174 -15.45 -2.99 13.07
CA THR A 174 -14.84 -3.67 14.22
C THR A 174 -13.89 -2.73 14.96
N SER A 175 -13.51 -3.09 16.19
CA SER A 175 -12.56 -2.33 17.03
C SER A 175 -11.13 -2.39 16.52
N GLY A 176 -10.81 -3.32 15.62
CA GLY A 176 -9.50 -3.38 14.96
C GLY A 176 -9.36 -4.53 13.97
N CYS A 177 -8.22 -4.57 13.27
CA CYS A 177 -7.97 -5.54 12.19
C CYS A 177 -8.01 -7.01 12.65
N GLN A 178 -7.62 -7.30 13.89
CA GLN A 178 -7.65 -8.66 14.42
C GLN A 178 -9.07 -9.17 14.66
N GLU A 179 -9.95 -8.32 15.17
CA GLU A 179 -11.35 -8.66 15.37
C GLU A 179 -12.01 -8.88 14.00
N ALA A 180 -11.76 -7.98 13.04
CA ALA A 180 -12.22 -8.16 11.66
C ALA A 180 -11.75 -9.49 11.06
N LEU A 181 -10.46 -9.82 11.20
CA LEU A 181 -9.89 -11.06 10.65
C LEU A 181 -10.47 -12.30 11.34
N SER A 182 -10.57 -12.30 12.67
CA SER A 182 -11.15 -13.41 13.44
C SER A 182 -12.61 -13.66 13.06
N THR A 183 -13.41 -12.59 12.97
CA THR A 183 -14.81 -12.69 12.55
C THR A 183 -14.94 -13.16 11.11
N ALA A 184 -14.09 -12.68 10.20
CA ALA A 184 -14.09 -13.13 8.81
C ALA A 184 -13.78 -14.63 8.70
N ILE A 185 -12.74 -15.12 9.38
CA ILE A 185 -12.37 -16.54 9.38
C ILE A 185 -13.51 -17.38 9.95
N ARG A 186 -14.09 -17.00 11.09
CA ARG A 186 -15.22 -17.73 11.69
C ARG A 186 -16.49 -17.71 10.84
N ALA A 187 -16.65 -16.71 9.97
CA ALA A 187 -17.81 -16.60 9.09
C ALA A 187 -17.66 -17.47 7.83
N VAL A 188 -16.43 -17.74 7.36
CA VAL A 188 -16.17 -18.43 6.09
C VAL A 188 -15.55 -19.81 6.24
N CYS A 189 -14.98 -20.14 7.39
CA CYS A 189 -14.30 -21.41 7.66
C CYS A 189 -15.01 -22.23 8.73
N VAL A 190 -14.89 -23.55 8.63
CA VAL A 190 -15.24 -24.50 9.69
C VAL A 190 -13.97 -25.17 10.25
N PRO A 191 -14.02 -25.73 11.48
CA PRO A 191 -12.89 -26.49 12.02
C PRO A 191 -12.48 -27.62 11.05
N GLY A 192 -11.20 -27.66 10.70
CA GLY A 192 -10.64 -28.60 9.72
C GLY A 192 -10.36 -28.01 8.34
N ASP A 193 -10.85 -26.80 8.03
CA ASP A 193 -10.52 -26.11 6.79
C ASP A 193 -9.06 -25.67 6.74
N ILE A 194 -8.48 -25.71 5.53
CA ILE A 194 -7.10 -25.29 5.28
C ILE A 194 -7.11 -23.84 4.79
N VAL A 195 -6.50 -22.95 5.58
CA VAL A 195 -6.32 -21.53 5.23
C VAL A 195 -4.90 -21.28 4.76
N ALA A 196 -4.74 -20.79 3.53
CA ALA A 196 -3.44 -20.39 3.00
C ALA A 196 -3.12 -18.94 3.39
N ILE A 197 -1.90 -18.70 3.88
CA ILE A 197 -1.39 -17.36 4.22
C ILE A 197 -0.07 -17.09 3.48
N ALA A 198 0.22 -15.83 3.20
CA ALA A 198 1.49 -15.44 2.61
C ALA A 198 2.67 -15.75 3.56
N SER A 199 3.85 -16.05 3.02
CA SER A 199 5.07 -16.20 3.81
C SER A 199 6.15 -15.28 3.24
N PRO A 200 6.66 -14.29 4.01
CA PRO A 200 6.30 -13.96 5.40
C PRO A 200 4.94 -13.24 5.52
N SER A 201 4.20 -13.48 6.62
CA SER A 201 2.93 -12.79 6.95
C SER A 201 3.05 -11.89 8.18
N TYR A 202 2.05 -11.05 8.38
CA TYR A 202 1.86 -10.31 9.63
C TYR A 202 1.66 -11.27 10.80
N LEU A 203 2.49 -11.11 11.84
CA LEU A 203 2.70 -12.07 12.93
C LEU A 203 1.53 -12.20 13.92
N ARG A 204 0.42 -11.49 13.70
CA ARG A 204 -0.68 -11.33 14.67
C ARG A 204 -1.98 -12.06 14.28
N ILE A 205 -1.88 -13.13 13.49
CA ILE A 205 -2.96 -14.12 13.38
C ILE A 205 -2.91 -14.94 14.67
N PRO A 206 -3.90 -14.80 15.58
CA PRO A 206 -3.89 -15.59 16.79
C PRO A 206 -4.01 -17.07 16.42
N ASP A 207 -3.08 -17.87 16.94
CA ASP A 207 -3.25 -19.31 17.09
C ASP A 207 -4.36 -19.53 18.13
N GLN A 208 -5.62 -19.33 17.70
CA GLN A 208 -6.76 -19.74 18.50
C GLN A 208 -6.83 -21.25 18.36
N GLY A 209 -6.17 -21.94 19.29
CA GLY A 209 -6.02 -23.38 19.35
C GLY A 209 -7.17 -24.11 18.69
N CYS A 210 -6.95 -24.52 17.44
CA CYS A 210 -7.73 -25.56 16.81
C CYS A 210 -7.21 -26.87 17.39
N HIS A 211 -7.82 -27.29 18.50
CA HIS A 211 -7.88 -28.70 18.86
C HIS A 211 -9.03 -29.37 18.11
#